data_AF-A0A183A4F0-F1
#
_entry.id   AF-A0A183A4F0-F1
#
_cell.length_a   1.000
_cell.length_b   1.000
_cell.length_c   1.000
_cell.angle_alpha   90.00
_cell.angle_beta   90.00
_cell.angle_gamma   90.00
#
_symmetry.space_group_name_H-M   'P 1'
#
loop_
_entity.id
_entity.type
_entity.pdbx_description
1 polymer ?
#
loop_
_entity_poly.entity_id
_entity_poly.type
_entity_poly.pdbx_seq_one_letter_code
_entity_poly.pdbx_strand_id
1 'polypeptide(L)' 'LAELVKNEPIVLDHPAEWNLAKMLCRLPDILLRIQDDFLLHILCDYLYDLSCTFTAFYDSCYCIERNRETGEL' A
#
# COMPACT_ATOMS: atom_id res chain seq x y z
N LEU A 1 -7.36 10.92 -6.70
CA LEU A 1 -6.27 10.97 -5.70
C LEU A 1 -6.07 12.37 -5.13
N ALA A 2 -5.76 13.38 -5.94
CA ALA A 2 -5.53 14.75 -5.45
C ALA A 2 -6.72 15.39 -4.69
N GLU A 3 -7.97 15.06 -5.05
CA GLU A 3 -9.16 15.57 -4.34
C GLU A 3 -9.46 14.84 -3.02
N LEU A 4 -9.03 13.58 -2.87
CA LEU A 4 -9.23 12.80 -1.63
C LEU A 4 -8.22 13.18 -0.55
N VAL A 5 -6.98 13.50 -0.96
CA VAL A 5 -5.91 13.97 -0.06
C VAL A 5 -6.25 15.31 0.60
N LYS A 6 -7.18 16.09 0.04
CA LYS A 6 -7.54 17.42 0.56
C LYS A 6 -8.47 17.40 1.78
N ASN A 7 -9.19 16.31 2.02
CA ASN A 7 -10.31 16.32 2.97
C ASN A 7 -10.03 15.57 4.28
N GLU A 8 -9.03 14.69 4.35
CA GLU A 8 -8.70 13.94 5.56
C GLU A 8 -7.20 13.60 5.59
N PRO A 9 -6.47 13.86 6.69
CA PRO A 9 -5.07 13.44 6.81
C PRO A 9 -4.97 11.91 6.83
N ILE A 10 -4.03 11.36 6.05
CA ILE A 10 -3.67 9.94 6.13
C ILE A 10 -2.84 9.74 7.40
N VAL A 11 -3.42 9.08 8.40
CA VAL A 11 -2.74 8.70 9.64
C VAL A 11 -2.19 7.28 9.47
N LEU A 12 -0.94 7.07 9.85
CA LEU A 12 -0.26 5.77 9.81
C LEU A 12 0.22 5.45 11.23
N ASP A 13 -0.53 4.61 11.93
CA ASP A 13 -0.28 4.27 13.34
C ASP A 13 0.28 2.85 13.48
N HIS A 14 -0.09 1.95 12.57
CA HIS A 14 0.41 0.58 12.59
C HIS A 14 1.69 0.43 11.76
N PRO A 15 2.70 -0.36 12.21
CA PRO A 15 3.92 -0.60 11.43
C PRO A 15 3.65 -1.17 10.02
N ALA A 16 2.59 -1.96 9.86
CA ALA A 16 2.22 -2.52 8.55
C ALA A 16 1.71 -1.45 7.58
N GLU A 17 0.98 -0.44 8.06
CA GLU A 17 0.54 0.72 7.27
C GLU A 17 1.76 1.50 6.77
N TRP A 18 2.72 1.74 7.65
CA TRP A 18 3.98 2.40 7.29
C TRP A 18 4.78 1.63 6.24
N ASN A 19 4.83 0.31 6.35
CA ASN A 19 5.54 -0.52 5.38
C ASN A 19 4.86 -0.47 4.00
N LEU A 20 3.53 -0.55 3.95
CA LEU A 20 2.78 -0.45 2.71
C LEU A 20 2.94 0.94 2.07
N ALA A 21 2.82 2.02 2.87
CA ALA A 21 2.98 3.39 2.39
C ALA A 21 4.36 3.61 1.76
N LYS A 22 5.43 3.16 2.43
CA LYS A 22 6.80 3.24 1.89
C LYS A 22 6.95 2.46 0.58
N MET A 23 6.36 1.26 0.50
CA MET A 23 6.42 0.45 -0.71
C MET A 23 5.77 1.17 -1.88
N LEU A 24 4.56 1.71 -1.68
CA LEU A 24 3.83 2.48 -2.70
C LEU A 24 4.60 3.71 -3.18
N CYS A 25 5.25 4.45 -2.26
CA CYS A 25 6.08 5.61 -2.61
C CYS A 25 7.32 5.25 -3.45
N ARG A 26 7.76 3.98 -3.47
CA ARG A 26 8.93 3.53 -4.23
C ARG A 26 8.64 3.28 -5.71
N LEU A 27 7.37 3.16 -6.10
CA LEU A 27 6.99 2.86 -7.50
C LEU A 27 7.66 3.79 -8.54
N PRO A 28 7.71 5.13 -8.36
CA PRO A 28 8.34 6.01 -9.35
C PRO A 28 9.83 5.69 -9.57
N ASP A 29 10.55 5.36 -8.50
CA ASP A 29 11.98 5.00 -8.59
C ASP A 29 12.17 3.68 -9.35
N ILE A 30 11.27 2.72 -9.14
CA ILE A 30 11.28 1.45 -9.90
C ILE A 30 11.04 1.73 -11.38
N LEU A 31 10.09 2.61 -11.72
CA LEU A 31 9.80 2.98 -13.11
C LEU A 31 10.97 3.68 -13.79
N LEU A 32 11.67 4.58 -13.09
CA LEU A 32 12.88 5.22 -13.60
C LEU A 32 13.99 4.19 -13.84
N ARG A 33 14.20 3.26 -12.90
CA ARG A 33 15.22 2.23 -13.04
C ARG A 33 14.97 1.29 -14.22
N ILE A 34 13.73 0.82 -14.42
CA ILE A 34 13.45 -0.05 -15.58
C ILE A 34 13.57 0.69 -16.91
N GLN A 35 13.38 2.01 -16.92
CA GLN A 35 13.59 2.84 -18.12
C GLN A 35 15.09 2.91 -18.48
N ASP A 36 15.97 3.00 -17.49
CA ASP A 36 17.42 3.09 -17.70
C ASP A 36 18.05 1.72 -17.99
N ASP A 37 17.68 0.70 -17.22
CA ASP A 37 18.26 -0.64 -17.30
C ASP A 37 17.59 -1.53 -18.39
N PHE A 38 16.38 -1.18 -18.83
CA PHE A 38 15.50 -2.01 -19.69
C PHE A 38 15.19 -3.40 -19.12
N LEU A 39 15.26 -3.56 -17.79
CA LEU A 39 15.08 -4.82 -17.09
C LEU A 39 13.70 -4.93 -16.43
N LEU A 40 12.71 -5.48 -17.16
CA LEU A 40 11.32 -5.58 -16.66
C LEU A 40 11.15 -6.49 -15.44
N HIS A 41 12.03 -7.44 -15.19
CA HIS A 41 11.91 -8.35 -14.04
C HIS A 41 11.91 -7.60 -12.70
N ILE A 42 12.57 -6.44 -12.63
CA ILE A 42 12.60 -5.58 -11.44
C ILE A 42 11.19 -5.09 -11.07
N LEU A 43 10.36 -4.80 -12.09
CA LEU A 43 8.97 -4.43 -11.86
C LEU A 43 8.16 -5.62 -11.32
N CYS A 44 8.39 -6.82 -11.86
CA CYS A 44 7.72 -8.03 -11.39
C CYS A 44 8.07 -8.34 -9.92
N ASP A 45 9.35 -8.22 -9.56
CA ASP A 45 9.82 -8.41 -8.18
C ASP A 45 9.18 -7.39 -7.24
N TYR A 46 9.16 -6.11 -7.63
CA TYR A 46 8.49 -5.06 -6.86
C TYR A 46 6.99 -5.34 -6.66
N LEU A 47 6.28 -5.78 -7.70
CA LEU A 47 4.85 -6.07 -7.62
C LEU A 47 4.56 -7.28 -6.72
N TYR A 48 5.44 -8.28 -6.72
CA TYR A 48 5.35 -9.42 -5.80
C TYR A 48 5.51 -8.96 -4.35
N ASP A 49 6.57 -8.21 -4.06
CA ASP A 49 6.83 -7.70 -2.71
C ASP A 49 5.73 -6.76 -2.21
N LEU A 50 5.20 -5.91 -3.10
CA LEU A 50 4.05 -5.06 -2.80
C LEU A 50 2.82 -5.89 -2.44
N SER A 51 2.55 -6.97 -3.19
CA SER A 51 1.42 -7.85 -2.93
C SER A 51 1.55 -8.54 -1.57
N CYS A 52 2.73 -9.05 -1.23
CA CYS A 52 3.00 -9.65 0.08
C CYS A 52 2.85 -8.63 1.21
N THR A 53 3.37 -7.41 1.02
CA THR A 53 3.27 -6.32 2.01
C THR A 53 1.80 -5.91 2.21
N PHE A 54 1.03 -5.84 1.13
CA PHE A 54 -0.40 -5.54 1.19
C PHE A 54 -1.18 -6.61 1.95
N THR A 55 -0.93 -7.91 1.70
CA THR A 55 -1.58 -8.99 2.44
C THR A 55 -1.28 -8.90 3.94
N ALA A 56 -0.02 -8.67 4.32
CA ALA A 56 0.36 -8.51 5.73
C ALA A 56 -0.32 -7.30 6.39
N PHE A 57 -0.46 -6.19 5.66
CA PHE A 57 -1.26 -5.04 6.09
C PHE A 57 -2.73 -5.42 6.30
N TYR A 58 -3.35 -6.08 5.31
CA TYR A 58 -4.76 -6.44 5.35
C TYR A 58 -5.09 -7.43 6.49
N ASP A 59 -4.17 -8.33 6.80
CA ASP A 59 -4.33 -9.27 7.91
C ASP A 59 -4.18 -8.60 9.29
N SER A 60 -3.41 -7.51 9.36
CA SER A 60 -3.07 -6.85 10.63
C SER A 60 -3.93 -5.61 10.93
N CYS A 61 -4.49 -4.97 9.90
CA CYS A 61 -5.21 -3.71 9.98
C CYS A 61 -6.62 -3.88 9.41
N TYR A 62 -7.64 -3.84 10.28
CA TYR A 62 -9.03 -3.99 9.86
C TYR A 62 -9.52 -2.74 9.12
N CYS A 63 -9.71 -2.85 7.81
CA CYS A 63 -10.24 -1.76 6.98
C CYS A 63 -11.76 -1.58 7.08
N ILE A 64 -12.49 -2.61 7.52
CA ILE A 64 -13.94 -2.61 7.67
C ILE A 64 -14.27 -3.25 9.02
N GLU A 65 -14.81 -2.47 9.94
CA GLU A 65 -15.27 -2.96 11.24
C GLU A 65 -16.79 -3.12 11.21
N ARG A 66 -17.26 -4.36 11.33
CA ARG A 66 -18.69 -4.61 11.48
C ARG A 66 -19.04 -4.65 12.96
N ASN A 67 -19.99 -3.82 13.38
CA ASN A 67 -20.41 -3.80 14.77
C ASN A 67 -21.07 -5.14 15.14
N ARG A 68 -20.45 -5.90 16.06
CA ARG A 68 -20.88 -7.25 16.43
C ARG A 68 -22.24 -7.31 17.11
N GLU A 69 -22.72 -6.19 17.68
CA GLU A 69 -23.99 -6.14 18.41
C GLU A 69 -25.17 -5.74 17.51
N THR A 70 -24.95 -4.85 16.54
CA THR A 70 -26.01 -4.35 15.65
C THR A 70 -25.98 -4.96 14.26
N GLY A 71 -24.90 -5.63 13.86
CA GLY A 71 -24.74 -6.23 12.53
C GLY A 71 -24.61 -5.22 11.38
N GLU A 72 -24.61 -3.93 11.71
CA GLU A 72 -24.42 -2.81 10.78
C GLU A 72 -22.91 -2.65 10.47
N LEU A 73 -22.64 -2.28 9.23
CA LEU A 73 -21.31 -1.93 8.73
C LEU A 73 -20.92 -0.52 9.18
#